data_AF-A0A0U3LF55-F1
#
_entry.id   AF-A0A0U3LF55-F1
#
_cell.length_a   1.000
_cell.length_b   1.000
_cell.length_c   1.000
_cell.angle_alpha   90.00
_cell.angle_beta   90.00
_cell.angle_gamma   90.00
#
_symmetry.space_group_name_H-M   'P 1'
#
loop_
_entity.id
_entity.type
_entity.pdbx_description
1 polymer ?
#
loop_
_entity_poly.entity_id
_entity_poly.type
_entity_poly.pdbx_seq_one_letter_code
_entity_poly.pdbx_strand_id
1 'polypeptide(L)' 'MKTVTLITSQHVDSASEAWRAECAARYEEALRVARMATNRERRDHVDKVRASRGDLAADRLRAVAKQLIEGA' A
#
# COMPACT_ATOMS: atom_id res chain seq x y z
N MET A 1 -16.37 11.23 14.56
CA MET A 1 -15.97 9.84 14.28
C MET A 1 -15.89 9.67 12.77
N LYS A 2 -14.69 9.48 12.21
CA LYS A 2 -14.52 9.25 10.76
C LYS A 2 -14.35 7.76 10.56
N THR A 3 -15.22 7.15 9.76
CA THR A 3 -15.19 5.72 9.48
C THR A 3 -14.41 5.47 8.19
N VAL A 4 -13.54 4.46 8.20
CA VAL A 4 -12.76 4.01 7.04
C VAL A 4 -13.07 2.56 6.76
N THR A 5 -12.97 2.17 5.49
CA THR A 5 -13.15 0.79 5.07
C THR A 5 -11.79 0.13 4.94
N LEU A 6 -11.58 -0.92 5.72
CA LEU A 6 -10.42 -1.81 5.63
C LEU A 6 -10.43 -2.59 4.31
N ILE A 7 -9.30 -3.21 3.97
CA ILE A 7 -9.21 -4.12 2.82
C ILE A 7 -10.12 -5.34 2.96
N THR A 8 -10.48 -5.69 4.20
CA THR A 8 -11.45 -6.75 4.54
C THR A 8 -12.91 -6.32 4.35
N SER A 9 -13.16 -5.14 3.77
CA SER A 9 -14.48 -4.50 3.66
C SER A 9 -15.14 -4.15 5.01
N GLN A 10 -14.39 -4.25 6.11
CA GLN A 10 -14.86 -3.87 7.43
C GLN A 10 -14.80 -2.35 7.60
N HIS A 11 -15.86 -1.77 8.17
CA HIS A 11 -15.91 -0.37 8.53
C HIS A 11 -15.40 -0.18 9.95
N VAL A 12 -14.31 0.57 10.12
CA VAL A 12 -13.70 0.84 11.43
C VAL A 12 -13.50 2.33 11.64
N ASP A 13 -13.34 2.76 12.90
CA ASP A 13 -12.92 4.13 13.19
C ASP A 13 -11.52 4.37 12.61
N SER A 14 -11.31 5.51 11.96
CA SER A 14 -10.00 6.02 11.57
C SER A 14 -9.00 6.17 12.73
N ALA A 15 -9.46 6.20 13.98
CA ALA A 15 -8.60 6.18 15.17
C ALA A 15 -8.34 4.76 15.71
N SER A 16 -8.98 3.72 15.15
CA SER A 16 -8.87 2.34 15.62
C SER A 16 -7.47 1.74 15.38
N GLU A 17 -7.09 0.80 16.24
CA GLU A 17 -5.86 0.03 16.06
C GLU A 17 -5.87 -0.79 14.77
N ALA A 18 -7.03 -1.32 14.37
CA ALA A 18 -7.19 -2.05 13.11
C ALA A 18 -6.80 -1.18 11.90
N TRP A 19 -7.22 0.08 11.87
CA TRP A 19 -6.82 1.01 10.82
C TRP A 19 -5.32 1.34 10.87
N ARG A 20 -4.75 1.52 12.07
CA ARG A 20 -3.30 1.77 12.22
C ARG A 20 -2.48 0.57 11.73
N ALA A 21 -2.90 -0.65 12.07
CA ALA A 21 -2.24 -1.88 11.62
C ALA A 21 -2.31 -2.03 10.10
N GLU A 22 -3.46 -1.73 9.48
CA GLU A 22 -3.58 -1.74 8.01
C GLU A 22 -2.70 -0.68 7.35
N CYS A 23 -2.64 0.53 7.92
CA CYS A 23 -1.74 1.58 7.44
C CYS A 23 -0.28 1.14 7.52
N ALA A 24 0.14 0.54 8.64
CA ALA A 24 1.49 0.02 8.83
C ALA A 24 1.83 -1.07 7.81
N ALA A 25 0.94 -2.04 7.60
CA ALA A 25 1.14 -3.12 6.63
C ALA A 25 1.27 -2.59 5.19
N ARG A 26 0.44 -1.60 4.81
CA ARG A 26 0.54 -0.94 3.50
C ARG A 26 1.85 -0.17 3.34
N TYR A 27 2.31 0.50 4.39
CA TYR A 27 3.58 1.21 4.40
C TYR A 27 4.78 0.27 4.29
N GLU A 28 4.78 -0.86 5.03
CA GLU A 28 5.80 -1.89 4.93
C GLU A 28 5.86 -2.52 3.54
N GLU A 29 4.71 -2.73 2.90
CA GLU A 29 4.67 -3.20 1.51
C GLU A 29 5.28 -2.18 0.55
N ALA A 30 4.98 -0.88 0.71
CA ALA A 30 5.60 0.18 -0.09
C ALA A 30 7.11 0.27 0.13
N LEU A 31 7.59 0.11 1.37
CA LEU A 31 9.02 0.03 1.68
C LEU A 31 9.69 -1.16 1.01
N ARG A 32 9.02 -2.33 1.00
CA ARG A 32 9.53 -3.52 0.32
C ARG A 32 9.71 -3.25 -1.17
N VAL A 33 8.73 -2.63 -1.81
CA VAL A 33 8.80 -2.24 -3.23
C VAL A 33 9.91 -1.22 -3.47
N ALA A 34 10.04 -0.20 -2.62
CA ALA A 34 11.11 0.80 -2.73
C ALA A 34 12.52 0.15 -2.67
N ARG A 35 12.69 -0.85 -1.80
CA ARG A 35 13.95 -1.59 -1.62
C ARG A 35 14.23 -2.66 -2.69
N MET A 36 13.30 -2.96 -3.58
CA MET A 36 13.57 -3.89 -4.68
C MET A 36 14.69 -3.34 -5.56
N ALA A 37 15.60 -4.23 -5.98
CA ALA A 37 16.83 -3.85 -6.66
C ALA A 37 16.57 -3.32 -8.07
N THR A 38 15.57 -3.86 -8.76
CA THR A 38 15.29 -3.52 -10.15
C THR A 38 13.92 -2.89 -10.36
N ASN A 39 13.84 -2.01 -11.37
CA ASN A 39 12.55 -1.46 -11.81
C ASN A 39 11.59 -2.54 -12.33
N ARG A 40 12.10 -3.66 -12.84
CA ARG A 40 11.30 -4.79 -13.30
C ARG A 40 10.57 -5.45 -12.13
N GLU A 41 11.27 -5.79 -11.06
CA GLU A 41 10.66 -6.41 -9.87
C GLU A 41 9.58 -5.51 -9.25
N ARG A 42 9.84 -4.20 -9.17
CA ARG A 42 8.85 -3.22 -8.70
C ARG A 42 7.58 -3.24 -9.53
N ARG A 43 7.73 -3.20 -10.85
CA ARG A 43 6.60 -3.24 -11.79
C ARG A 43 5.84 -4.56 -11.67
N ASP A 44 6.54 -5.69 -11.67
CA ASP A 44 5.93 -7.00 -11.59
C ASP A 44 5.15 -7.19 -10.27
N HIS A 45 5.62 -6.61 -9.15
CA HIS A 45 4.89 -6.60 -7.87
C HIS A 45 3.66 -5.70 -7.92
N VAL A 46 3.79 -4.48 -8.46
CA VAL A 46 2.65 -3.54 -8.61
C VAL A 46 1.58 -4.14 -9.52
N ASP A 47 1.95 -4.84 -10.60
CA ASP A 47 1.01 -5.50 -11.49
C ASP A 47 0.30 -6.69 -10.82
N LYS A 48 0.99 -7.45 -9.94
CA LYS A 48 0.33 -8.47 -9.09
C LYS A 48 -0.67 -7.85 -8.12
N VAL A 49 -0.34 -6.70 -7.53
CA VAL A 49 -1.25 -5.95 -6.66
C VAL A 49 -2.45 -5.44 -7.47
N ARG A 50 -2.24 -4.94 -8.69
CA ARG A 50 -3.32 -4.54 -9.60
C ARG A 50 -4.26 -5.71 -9.89
N ALA A 51 -3.72 -6.88 -10.24
CA ALA A 51 -4.52 -8.06 -10.56
C ALA A 51 -5.31 -8.59 -9.34
N SER A 52 -4.76 -8.49 -8.14
CA SER A 52 -5.37 -9.07 -6.92
C SER A 52 -6.27 -8.10 -6.16
N ARG A 53 -5.97 -6.80 -6.17
CA ARG A 53 -6.62 -5.76 -5.33
C ARG A 53 -7.16 -4.58 -6.15
N GLY A 54 -6.97 -4.58 -7.46
CA GLY A 54 -7.46 -3.55 -8.38
C GLY A 54 -6.49 -2.37 -8.57
N ASP A 55 -6.82 -1.53 -9.56
CA ASP A 55 -5.99 -0.40 -10.00
C ASP A 55 -5.71 0.60 -8.88
N LEU A 56 -6.72 0.96 -8.09
CA LEU A 56 -6.58 1.94 -7.02
C LEU A 56 -5.55 1.53 -5.96
N ALA A 57 -5.49 0.23 -5.64
CA ALA A 57 -4.51 -0.29 -4.69
C ALA A 57 -3.09 -0.23 -5.26
N ALA A 58 -2.93 -0.61 -6.53
CA ALA A 58 -1.66 -0.57 -7.23
C ALA A 58 -1.13 0.87 -7.39
N ASP A 59 -1.99 1.82 -7.74
CA ASP A 59 -1.61 3.22 -7.93
C ASP A 59 -1.19 3.87 -6.61
N ARG A 60 -1.92 3.60 -5.52
CA ARG A 60 -1.54 4.05 -4.17
C ARG A 60 -0.19 3.47 -3.74
N LEU A 61 0.01 2.17 -3.94
CA LEU A 61 1.27 1.51 -3.62
C LEU A 61 2.43 2.13 -4.40
N ARG A 62 2.24 2.34 -5.71
CA ARG A 62 3.23 2.98 -6.58
C ARG A 62 3.56 4.39 -6.14
N ALA A 63 2.55 5.20 -5.78
CA ALA A 63 2.74 6.57 -5.32
C ALA A 63 3.58 6.63 -4.03
N VAL A 64 3.23 5.83 -3.02
CA VAL A 64 3.97 5.79 -1.75
C VAL A 64 5.38 5.25 -1.95
N ALA A 65 5.54 4.16 -2.72
CA ALA A 65 6.86 3.61 -3.01
C ALA A 65 7.75 4.61 -3.77
N LYS A 66 7.18 5.38 -4.70
CA LYS A 66 7.89 6.45 -5.41
C LYS A 66 8.38 7.54 -4.46
N GLN A 67 7.50 8.02 -3.57
CA GLN A 67 7.88 9.00 -2.55
C GLN A 67 9.00 8.50 -1.65
N LEU A 68 8.99 7.22 -1.29
CA LEU A 68 10.03 6.59 -0.47
C LEU A 68 11.37 6.44 -1.20
N ILE A 69 11.36 6.26 -2.53
CA ILE A 69 12.57 6.20 -3.34
C ILE A 69 13.17 7.60 -3.53
N GLU A 70 12.31 8.61 -3.74
CA GLU A 70 12.74 9.99 -4.03
C GLU A 70 13.07 10.79 -2.75
N GLY A 71 12.54 10.38 -1.60
CA GLY A 71 12.75 11.03 -0.30
C GLY A 71 13.77 10.34 0.61
N ALA A 72 14.44 9.29 0.15
CA ALA A 72 15.53 8.60 0.86
C ALA A 72 16.90 8.98 0.28
#